data_AF-A0A4S8KLV9-F1
#
_entry.id   AF-A0A4S8KLV9-F1
#
_cell.length_a   1.000
_cell.length_b   1.000
_cell.length_c   1.000
_cell.angle_alpha   90.00
_cell.angle_beta   90.00
_cell.angle_gamma   90.00
#
_symmetry.space_group_name_H-M   'P 1'
#
loop_
_entity.id
_entity.type
_entity.pdbx_description
1 polymer ?
#
loop_
_entity_poly.entity_id
_entity_poly.type
_entity_poly.pdbx_seq_one_letter_code
_entity_poly.pdbx_strand_id
1 'polypeptide(L)'
;MKSWTAPVYAFYDPVPSIEYISGRKCQVFKCSGTACRKEIRRYQDKSDANATKGLRDHVQSCKCWGAAMLEGVKDLKGDDARKAARSYLKDGSITAAFKRLNKGTVTYSHRQHTKMETRAEIVRWVAESSRPFTIVHDRGFLCLMKTGRPGYYLPHPTTVSRDVKTVFAKTRMRISSWLRNYDGKLNFATDAWTSPNHCASRIPV
;
A
#
# COMPACT_ATOMS: atom_id res chain seq x y z
N MET A 1 0.88 -6.61 -39.29
CA MET A 1 0.36 -5.30 -38.81
C MET A 1 1.50 -4.28 -38.85
N LYS A 2 1.63 -3.48 -39.93
CA LYS A 2 2.77 -2.57 -40.13
C LYS A 2 2.55 -1.11 -39.66
N SER A 3 1.33 -0.69 -39.31
CA SER A 3 1.02 0.74 -39.05
C SER A 3 0.80 1.13 -37.58
N TRP A 4 0.94 0.22 -36.61
CA TRP A 4 0.49 0.42 -35.22
C TRP A 4 1.69 0.45 -34.27
N THR A 5 2.64 1.34 -34.54
CA THR A 5 3.93 1.40 -33.86
C THR A 5 3.95 2.34 -32.66
N ALA A 6 2.95 3.21 -32.53
CA ALA A 6 2.87 4.17 -31.43
C ALA A 6 2.71 3.46 -30.07
N PRO A 7 3.38 3.93 -29.01
CA PRO A 7 3.40 3.26 -27.71
C PRO A 7 2.03 3.16 -27.04
N VAL A 8 1.10 4.09 -27.33
CA VAL A 8 -0.25 4.09 -26.75
C VAL A 8 -1.04 2.81 -27.07
N TYR A 9 -0.73 2.13 -28.18
CA TYR A 9 -1.40 0.88 -28.53
C TYR A 9 -1.05 -0.27 -27.58
N ALA A 10 0.02 -0.15 -26.79
CA ALA A 10 0.43 -1.16 -25.83
C ALA A 10 -0.59 -1.39 -24.70
N PHE A 11 -1.47 -0.43 -24.45
CA PHE A 11 -2.47 -0.44 -23.37
C PHE A 11 -3.83 -1.03 -23.78
N TYR A 12 -3.96 -1.44 -25.04
CA TYR A 12 -5.19 -1.96 -25.64
C TYR A 12 -4.96 -3.34 -26.24
N ASP A 13 -6.06 -4.04 -26.50
CA ASP A 13 -6.00 -5.38 -27.06
C ASP A 13 -5.26 -5.38 -28.40
N PRO A 14 -4.39 -6.38 -28.66
CA PRO A 14 -3.49 -6.36 -29.82
C PRO A 14 -4.21 -6.31 -31.16
N VAL A 15 -5.44 -6.84 -31.19
CA VAL A 15 -6.30 -6.88 -32.36
C VAL A 15 -7.54 -6.02 -32.05
N PRO A 16 -7.70 -4.85 -32.70
CA PRO A 16 -8.91 -4.05 -32.58
C PRO A 16 -10.09 -4.75 -33.27
N SER A 17 -11.30 -4.53 -32.79
CA SER A 17 -12.50 -4.93 -33.52
C SER A 17 -12.79 -3.91 -34.63
N ILE A 18 -13.32 -4.37 -35.76
CA ILE A 18 -13.82 -3.49 -36.83
C ILE A 18 -15.34 -3.52 -36.80
N GLU A 19 -15.95 -2.37 -36.55
CA GLU A 19 -17.41 -2.23 -36.45
C GLU A 19 -17.92 -1.19 -37.44
N TYR A 20 -19.17 -1.37 -37.88
CA TYR A 20 -19.89 -0.41 -38.71
C TYR A 20 -21.02 0.21 -37.89
N ILE A 21 -20.89 1.49 -37.57
CA ILE A 21 -21.89 2.23 -36.79
C ILE A 21 -22.51 3.27 -37.70
N SER A 22 -23.82 3.15 -37.93
CA SER A 22 -24.56 4.04 -38.84
C SER A 22 -23.90 4.11 -40.23
N GLY A 23 -23.45 2.96 -40.75
CA GLY A 23 -22.78 2.85 -42.05
C GLY A 23 -21.33 3.31 -42.09
N ARG A 24 -20.79 3.86 -40.98
CA ARG A 24 -19.40 4.35 -40.91
C ARG A 24 -18.48 3.31 -40.30
N LYS A 25 -17.38 3.01 -40.99
CA LYS A 25 -16.35 2.06 -40.52
C LYS A 25 -15.55 2.66 -39.37
N CYS A 26 -15.48 1.94 -38.25
CA CYS A 26 -14.66 2.32 -37.10
C CYS A 26 -13.85 1.13 -36.56
N GLN A 27 -12.70 1.46 -35.97
CA GLN A 27 -11.87 0.54 -35.21
C GLN A 27 -12.17 0.75 -33.72
N VAL A 28 -12.42 -0.34 -33.01
CA VAL A 28 -12.72 -0.34 -31.59
C VAL A 28 -11.55 -0.89 -30.81
N PHE A 29 -11.03 -0.06 -29.91
CA PHE A 29 -9.90 -0.35 -29.04
C PHE A 29 -10.39 -0.64 -27.64
N LYS A 30 -10.26 -1.89 -27.22
CA LYS A 30 -10.60 -2.31 -25.87
C LYS A 30 -9.39 -2.19 -24.95
N CYS A 31 -9.58 -1.59 -23.79
CA CYS A 31 -8.53 -1.49 -22.77
C CYS A 31 -8.13 -2.90 -22.29
N SER A 32 -6.83 -3.21 -22.27
CA SER A 32 -6.36 -4.52 -21.79
C SER A 32 -6.29 -4.65 -20.26
N GLY A 33 -6.63 -3.58 -19.53
CA GLY A 33 -6.66 -3.59 -18.07
C GLY A 33 -7.83 -4.42 -17.54
N THR A 34 -7.55 -5.39 -16.66
CA THR A 34 -8.55 -6.35 -16.14
C THR A 34 -9.77 -5.72 -15.46
N ALA A 35 -9.61 -4.53 -14.87
CA ALA A 35 -10.67 -3.81 -14.17
C ALA A 35 -11.34 -2.72 -15.03
N CYS A 36 -10.95 -2.55 -16.29
CA CYS A 36 -11.49 -1.52 -17.18
C CYS A 36 -12.29 -2.14 -18.33
N ARG A 37 -13.52 -1.66 -18.55
CA ARG A 37 -14.37 -2.05 -19.68
C ARG A 37 -14.48 -0.95 -20.74
N LYS A 38 -13.58 0.03 -20.72
CA LYS A 38 -13.65 1.16 -21.65
C LYS A 38 -13.22 0.71 -23.04
N GLU A 39 -14.04 1.07 -24.02
CA GLU A 39 -13.76 0.91 -25.44
C GLU A 39 -13.69 2.29 -26.08
N ILE A 40 -12.71 2.47 -26.97
CA ILE A 40 -12.50 3.71 -27.70
C ILE A 40 -12.71 3.42 -29.17
N ARG A 41 -13.64 4.15 -29.76
CA ARG A 41 -13.98 4.04 -31.17
C ARG A 41 -13.21 5.08 -31.96
N ARG A 42 -12.65 4.64 -33.08
CA ARG A 42 -11.94 5.51 -34.02
C ARG A 42 -12.46 5.30 -35.41
N TYR A 43 -13.13 6.32 -35.93
CA TYR A 43 -13.68 6.29 -37.28
C TYR A 43 -12.56 6.43 -38.32
N GLN A 44 -12.71 5.73 -39.45
CA GLN A 44 -11.70 5.67 -40.52
C GLN A 44 -12.01 6.59 -41.71
N ASP A 45 -13.08 7.37 -41.63
CA ASP A 45 -13.63 8.17 -42.72
C ASP A 45 -13.12 9.61 -42.76
N LYS A 46 -12.34 10.04 -41.76
CA LYS A 46 -11.82 11.40 -41.62
C LYS A 46 -10.30 11.46 -41.64
N SER A 47 -9.75 12.64 -41.88
CA SER A 47 -8.29 12.88 -41.94
C SER A 47 -7.56 12.58 -40.61
N ASP A 48 -8.30 12.57 -39.50
CA ASP A 48 -7.81 12.22 -38.16
C ASP A 48 -7.93 10.72 -37.85
N ALA A 49 -8.14 9.85 -38.85
CA ALA A 49 -8.23 8.39 -38.69
C ALA A 49 -7.03 7.74 -37.96
N ASN A 50 -5.89 8.43 -37.88
CA ASN A 50 -4.68 7.98 -37.17
C ASN A 50 -4.42 8.72 -35.85
N ALA A 51 -5.32 9.59 -35.39
CA ALA A 51 -5.15 10.34 -34.16
C ALA A 51 -5.16 9.42 -32.92
N THR A 52 -4.23 9.67 -32.01
CA THR A 52 -4.01 8.88 -30.78
C THR A 52 -4.46 9.59 -29.51
N LYS A 53 -4.95 10.83 -29.61
CA LYS A 53 -5.29 11.67 -28.46
C LYS A 53 -6.30 11.01 -27.54
N GLY A 54 -7.45 10.57 -28.06
CA GLY A 54 -8.47 9.90 -27.24
C GLY A 54 -7.97 8.62 -26.54
N LEU A 55 -7.03 7.90 -27.16
CA LEU A 55 -6.40 6.75 -26.53
C LEU A 55 -5.51 7.18 -25.36
N ARG A 56 -4.68 8.22 -25.57
CA ARG A 56 -3.81 8.76 -24.51
C ARG A 56 -4.62 9.32 -23.33
N ASP A 57 -5.66 10.10 -23.61
CA ASP A 57 -6.54 10.70 -22.58
C ASP A 57 -7.19 9.61 -21.71
N HIS A 58 -7.59 8.49 -22.32
CA HIS A 58 -8.06 7.34 -21.58
C HIS A 58 -6.97 6.72 -20.71
N VAL A 59 -5.82 6.37 -21.27
CA VAL A 59 -4.74 5.71 -20.51
C VAL A 59 -4.33 6.57 -19.30
N GLN A 60 -4.24 7.88 -19.49
CA GLN A 60 -3.90 8.84 -18.44
C GLN A 60 -4.93 8.88 -17.29
N SER A 61 -6.21 8.79 -17.62
CA SER A 61 -7.32 8.77 -16.65
C SER A 61 -7.70 7.36 -16.17
N CYS A 62 -7.12 6.32 -16.76
CA CYS A 62 -7.49 4.93 -16.50
C CYS A 62 -6.88 4.43 -15.19
N LYS A 63 -7.74 3.91 -14.30
CA LYS A 63 -7.34 3.26 -13.04
C LYS A 63 -6.40 2.04 -13.23
N CYS A 64 -6.36 1.47 -14.43
CA CYS A 64 -5.49 0.33 -14.73
C CYS A 64 -4.04 0.74 -15.03
N TRP A 65 -3.83 1.92 -15.62
CA TRP A 65 -2.54 2.30 -16.20
C TRP A 65 -2.00 3.61 -15.58
N GLY A 66 -2.71 4.72 -15.81
CA GLY A 66 -2.35 6.03 -15.28
C GLY A 66 -1.29 6.79 -16.10
N ALA A 67 -1.07 8.05 -15.74
CA ALA A 67 -0.20 8.98 -16.46
C ALA A 67 1.29 8.55 -16.47
N ALA A 68 1.80 8.11 -15.30
CA ALA A 68 3.21 7.72 -15.15
C ALA A 68 3.60 6.57 -16.10
N MET A 69 2.69 5.62 -16.29
CA MET A 69 2.91 4.47 -17.14
C MET A 69 2.93 4.84 -18.63
N LEU A 70 2.06 5.76 -19.06
CA LEU A 70 2.07 6.28 -20.43
C LEU A 70 3.40 7.01 -20.72
N GLU A 71 3.90 7.76 -19.74
CA GLU A 71 5.19 8.46 -19.84
C GLU A 71 6.36 7.48 -19.89
N GLY A 72 6.35 6.43 -19.06
CA GLY A 72 7.42 5.42 -19.00
C GLY A 72 7.60 4.60 -20.28
N VAL A 73 6.58 4.53 -21.15
CA VAL A 73 6.66 3.83 -22.44
C VAL A 73 6.74 4.77 -23.65
N LYS A 74 6.81 6.10 -23.45
CA LYS A 74 6.69 7.09 -24.52
C LYS A 74 7.74 6.96 -25.63
N ASP A 75 8.93 6.49 -25.27
CA ASP A 75 10.08 6.36 -26.18
C ASP A 75 10.17 4.96 -26.81
N LEU A 76 9.31 4.03 -26.36
CA LEU A 76 9.24 2.67 -26.88
C LEU A 76 8.30 2.57 -28.09
N LYS A 77 8.43 1.50 -28.86
CA LYS A 77 7.59 1.24 -30.04
C LYS A 77 7.09 -0.19 -30.07
N GLY A 78 5.90 -0.38 -30.64
CA GLY A 78 5.35 -1.70 -30.96
C GLY A 78 5.40 -2.69 -29.80
N ASP A 79 6.06 -3.83 -30.03
CA ASP A 79 6.12 -4.93 -29.07
C ASP A 79 6.96 -4.63 -27.81
N ASP A 80 7.95 -3.74 -27.90
CA ASP A 80 8.73 -3.34 -26.73
C ASP A 80 7.88 -2.50 -25.76
N ALA A 81 7.05 -1.61 -26.31
CA ALA A 81 6.06 -0.87 -25.53
C ALA A 81 5.04 -1.81 -24.88
N ARG A 82 4.61 -2.87 -25.56
CA ARG A 82 3.71 -3.90 -25.00
C ARG A 82 4.36 -4.70 -23.87
N LYS A 83 5.61 -5.13 -24.05
CA LYS A 83 6.37 -5.84 -23.00
C LYS A 83 6.52 -4.95 -21.77
N ALA A 84 6.92 -3.69 -21.97
CA ALA A 84 7.05 -2.72 -20.90
C ALA A 84 5.70 -2.49 -20.18
N ALA A 85 4.62 -2.25 -20.93
CA ALA A 85 3.28 -2.05 -20.38
C ALA A 85 2.78 -3.27 -19.58
N ARG A 86 3.05 -4.50 -20.04
CA ARG A 86 2.69 -5.72 -19.29
C ARG A 86 3.53 -5.92 -18.03
N SER A 87 4.80 -5.54 -18.07
CA SER A 87 5.74 -5.67 -16.95
C SER A 87 5.61 -4.56 -15.90
N TYR A 88 4.89 -3.48 -16.21
CA TYR A 88 4.76 -2.32 -15.35
C TYR A 88 3.81 -2.64 -14.19
N LEU A 89 4.40 -2.83 -13.02
CA LEU A 89 3.67 -2.92 -11.75
C LEU A 89 3.24 -1.50 -11.37
N LYS A 90 2.00 -1.33 -10.89
CA LYS A 90 1.47 -0.01 -10.51
C LYS A 90 2.46 0.71 -9.58
N ASP A 91 2.81 1.95 -9.91
CA ASP A 91 3.55 2.88 -9.03
C ASP A 91 2.70 3.35 -7.84
N GLY A 92 2.05 2.43 -7.15
CA GLY A 92 1.44 2.74 -5.87
C GLY A 92 2.53 2.71 -4.81
N SER A 93 2.81 3.84 -4.17
CA SER A 93 3.65 3.84 -2.96
C SER A 93 3.15 2.78 -1.98
N ILE A 94 4.08 1.99 -1.41
CA ILE A 94 3.78 1.00 -0.37
C ILE A 94 2.96 1.60 0.78
N THR A 95 3.20 2.87 1.11
CA THR A 95 2.44 3.61 2.13
C THR A 95 1.00 3.89 1.72
N ALA A 96 0.72 4.08 0.42
CA ALA A 96 -0.63 4.22 -0.10
C ALA A 96 -1.38 2.87 -0.06
N ALA A 97 -0.70 1.77 -0.39
CA ALA A 97 -1.27 0.42 -0.32
C ALA A 97 -1.65 0.02 1.11
N PHE A 98 -0.93 0.52 2.13
CA PHE A 98 -1.16 0.21 3.54
C PHE A 98 -1.82 1.36 4.33
N LYS A 99 -2.30 2.41 3.67
CA LYS A 99 -2.96 3.52 4.35
C LYS A 99 -4.21 2.99 5.06
N ARG A 100 -4.27 3.15 6.39
CA ARG A 100 -5.49 2.87 7.17
C ARG A 100 -6.60 3.80 6.68
N LEU A 101 -7.63 3.22 6.08
CA LEU A 101 -8.89 3.91 5.82
C LEU A 101 -9.62 4.05 7.15
N ASN A 102 -10.04 5.27 7.49
CA ASN A 102 -10.69 5.67 8.74
C ASN A 102 -9.73 5.76 9.94
N LYS A 103 -9.07 6.91 10.12
CA LYS A 103 -8.61 7.33 11.44
C LYS A 103 -9.87 7.61 12.27
N GLY A 104 -10.23 6.71 13.18
CA GLY A 104 -11.33 6.96 14.11
C GLY A 104 -11.05 8.19 14.97
N THR A 105 -12.10 8.96 15.27
CA THR A 105 -12.03 10.04 16.26
C THR A 105 -11.64 9.45 17.60
N VAL A 106 -10.76 10.13 18.35
CA VAL A 106 -10.46 9.73 19.73
C VAL A 106 -11.73 9.88 20.55
N THR A 107 -12.25 8.76 21.06
CA THR A 107 -13.43 8.74 21.91
C THR A 107 -13.04 8.38 23.34
N TYR A 108 -13.77 8.95 24.29
CA TYR A 108 -13.61 8.65 25.71
C TYR A 108 -14.86 7.96 26.20
N SER A 109 -14.69 6.93 27.04
CA SER A 109 -15.81 6.19 27.63
C SER A 109 -15.85 6.43 29.12
N HIS A 110 -17.06 6.62 29.66
CA HIS A 110 -17.29 6.64 31.10
C HIS A 110 -17.15 5.22 31.68
N ARG A 111 -17.40 4.19 30.88
CA ARG A 111 -17.28 2.78 31.26
C ARG A 111 -15.83 2.40 31.45
N GLN A 112 -15.53 1.73 32.54
CA GLN A 112 -14.21 1.19 32.82
C GLN A 112 -13.87 0.06 31.83
N HIS A 113 -12.61 0.05 31.38
CA HIS A 113 -12.08 -1.06 30.61
C HIS A 113 -12.18 -2.39 31.37
N THR A 114 -12.49 -3.45 30.64
CA THR A 114 -12.28 -4.82 31.14
C THR A 114 -10.78 -5.09 31.31
N LYS A 115 -10.40 -6.12 32.07
CA LYS A 115 -8.99 -6.49 32.26
C LYS A 115 -8.26 -6.71 30.93
N MET A 116 -8.94 -7.29 29.94
CA MET A 116 -8.38 -7.55 28.62
C MET A 116 -8.23 -6.28 27.80
N GLU A 117 -9.21 -5.39 27.84
CA GLU A 117 -9.12 -4.07 27.20
C GLU A 117 -7.98 -3.24 27.79
N THR A 118 -7.84 -3.20 29.13
CA THR A 118 -6.72 -2.51 29.77
C THR A 118 -5.37 -3.05 29.31
N ARG A 119 -5.22 -4.38 29.23
CA ARG A 119 -3.97 -4.99 28.72
C ARG A 119 -3.70 -4.58 27.28
N ALA A 120 -4.70 -4.61 26.42
CA ALA A 120 -4.56 -4.24 25.02
C ALA A 120 -4.18 -2.75 24.85
N GLU A 121 -4.83 -1.84 25.58
CA GLU A 121 -4.53 -0.41 25.53
C GLU A 121 -3.14 -0.08 26.08
N ILE A 122 -2.72 -0.73 27.17
CA ILE A 122 -1.35 -0.54 27.71
C ILE A 122 -0.31 -1.05 26.72
N VAL A 123 -0.51 -2.22 26.11
CA VAL A 123 0.41 -2.77 25.10
C VAL A 123 0.52 -1.83 23.91
N ARG A 124 -0.62 -1.31 23.44
CA ARG A 124 -0.67 -0.33 22.36
C ARG A 124 0.09 0.94 22.72
N TRP A 125 -0.19 1.53 23.87
CA TRP A 125 0.46 2.75 24.33
C TRP A 125 1.97 2.58 24.48
N VAL A 126 2.40 1.51 25.15
CA VAL A 126 3.82 1.20 25.37
C VAL A 126 4.57 1.02 24.06
N ALA A 127 3.96 0.31 23.10
CA ALA A 127 4.56 0.10 21.78
C ALA A 127 4.58 1.38 20.92
N GLU A 128 3.51 2.16 20.89
CA GLU A 128 3.41 3.39 20.10
C GLU A 128 4.33 4.50 20.64
N SER A 129 4.50 4.58 21.96
CA SER A 129 5.29 5.63 22.63
C SER A 129 6.69 5.18 23.09
N SER A 130 7.10 3.94 22.76
CA SER A 130 8.39 3.36 23.17
C SER A 130 8.68 3.48 24.68
N ARG A 131 7.66 3.23 25.51
CA ARG A 131 7.78 3.35 26.98
C ARG A 131 8.42 2.09 27.59
N PRO A 132 9.11 2.19 28.74
CA PRO A 132 9.54 1.01 29.47
C PRO A 132 8.33 0.27 30.07
N PHE A 133 8.37 -1.07 30.13
CA PHE A 133 7.28 -1.87 30.69
C PHE A 133 7.02 -1.58 32.17
N THR A 134 8.02 -1.06 32.89
CA THR A 134 7.93 -0.67 34.31
C THR A 134 7.03 0.53 34.54
N ILE A 135 6.62 1.26 33.49
CA ILE A 135 5.75 2.43 33.62
C ILE A 135 4.42 2.13 34.30
N VAL A 136 3.91 0.89 34.20
CA VAL A 136 2.66 0.49 34.86
C VAL A 136 2.77 0.40 36.39
N HIS A 137 3.99 0.39 36.93
CA HIS A 137 4.29 0.46 38.37
C HIS A 137 4.73 1.86 38.81
N ASP A 138 4.80 2.83 37.89
CA ASP A 138 5.18 4.20 38.25
C ASP A 138 4.16 4.80 39.24
N ARG A 139 4.65 5.46 40.29
CA ARG A 139 3.81 6.03 41.35
C ARG A 139 2.84 7.08 40.79
N GLY A 140 3.29 7.94 39.89
CA GLY A 140 2.46 8.98 39.29
C GLY A 140 1.38 8.39 38.39
N PHE A 141 1.74 7.41 37.56
CA PHE A 141 0.79 6.68 36.73
C PHE A 141 -0.26 5.93 37.57
N LEU A 142 0.15 5.24 38.64
CA LEU A 142 -0.77 4.57 39.57
C LEU A 142 -1.73 5.56 40.23
N CYS A 143 -1.24 6.73 40.64
CA CYS A 143 -2.07 7.79 41.19
C CYS A 143 -3.15 8.21 40.19
N LEU A 144 -2.77 8.53 38.94
CA LEU A 144 -3.70 8.94 37.89
C LEU A 144 -4.76 7.87 37.57
N MET A 145 -4.34 6.61 37.45
CA MET A 145 -5.25 5.52 37.05
C MET A 145 -6.18 5.05 38.17
N LYS A 146 -5.75 5.15 39.43
CA LYS A 146 -6.51 4.66 40.59
C LYS A 146 -7.28 5.74 41.34
N THR A 147 -6.99 7.03 41.10
CA THR A 147 -7.78 8.13 41.70
C THR A 147 -9.23 8.04 41.24
N GLY A 148 -10.17 8.03 42.19
CA GLY A 148 -11.60 7.80 41.93
C GLY A 148 -11.98 6.35 41.59
N ARG A 149 -11.01 5.45 41.35
CA ARG A 149 -11.22 4.03 41.01
C ARG A 149 -10.13 3.13 41.63
N PRO A 150 -10.07 2.96 42.97
CA PRO A 150 -8.98 2.22 43.62
C PRO A 150 -8.85 0.75 43.17
N GLY A 151 -9.98 0.12 42.81
CA GLY A 151 -10.05 -1.24 42.29
C GLY A 151 -9.69 -1.38 40.81
N TYR A 152 -9.24 -0.33 40.12
CA TYR A 152 -8.86 -0.41 38.71
C TYR A 152 -7.69 -1.39 38.53
N TYR A 153 -7.92 -2.40 37.67
CA TYR A 153 -6.93 -3.41 37.36
C TYR A 153 -5.81 -2.83 36.50
N LEU A 154 -4.56 -3.05 36.91
CA LEU A 154 -3.38 -2.80 36.08
C LEU A 154 -2.54 -4.08 35.97
N PRO A 155 -2.00 -4.38 34.79
CA PRO A 155 -1.14 -5.53 34.60
C PRO A 155 0.24 -5.30 35.21
N HIS A 156 0.90 -6.39 35.60
CA HIS A 156 2.30 -6.37 36.00
C HIS A 156 3.23 -6.14 34.78
N PRO A 157 4.40 -5.49 34.92
CA PRO A 157 5.35 -5.26 33.82
C PRO A 157 5.72 -6.51 33.02
N THR A 158 5.90 -7.66 33.70
CA THR A 158 6.16 -8.93 33.00
C THR A 158 4.97 -9.41 32.17
N THR A 159 3.73 -9.11 32.57
CA THR A 159 2.53 -9.36 31.75
C THR A 159 2.55 -8.47 30.51
N VAL A 160 2.84 -7.18 30.67
CA VAL A 160 2.97 -6.24 29.53
C VAL A 160 4.04 -6.73 28.56
N SER A 161 5.21 -7.16 29.05
CA SER A 161 6.28 -7.69 28.21
C SER A 161 5.84 -8.94 27.40
N ARG A 162 5.16 -9.89 28.04
CA ARG A 162 4.64 -11.10 27.35
C ARG A 162 3.58 -10.75 26.31
N ASP A 163 2.69 -9.82 26.63
CA ASP A 163 1.64 -9.38 25.71
C ASP A 163 2.21 -8.65 24.51
N VAL A 164 3.19 -7.75 24.71
CA VAL A 164 3.92 -7.07 23.63
C VAL A 164 4.58 -8.09 22.70
N LYS A 165 5.28 -9.09 23.25
CA LYS A 165 5.89 -10.17 22.44
C LYS A 165 4.85 -10.93 21.61
N THR A 166 3.69 -11.22 22.21
CA THR A 166 2.59 -11.92 21.53
C THR A 166 2.01 -11.07 20.40
N VAL A 167 1.75 -9.78 20.66
CA VAL A 167 1.25 -8.84 19.66
C VAL A 167 2.27 -8.64 18.55
N PHE A 168 3.56 -8.55 18.86
CA PHE A 168 4.63 -8.48 17.87
C PHE A 168 4.64 -9.70 16.95
N ALA A 169 4.62 -10.92 17.50
CA ALA A 169 4.61 -12.15 16.70
C ALA A 169 3.40 -12.20 15.74
N LYS A 170 2.20 -11.88 16.24
CA LYS A 170 0.98 -11.81 15.41
C LYS A 170 1.05 -10.73 14.33
N THR A 171 1.56 -9.55 14.70
CA THR A 171 1.68 -8.41 13.78
C THR A 171 2.71 -8.70 12.70
N ARG A 172 3.84 -9.33 13.04
CA ARG A 172 4.86 -9.78 12.09
C ARG A 172 4.29 -10.76 11.06
N MET A 173 3.48 -11.73 11.48
CA MET A 173 2.82 -12.66 10.55
C MET A 173 1.87 -11.92 9.60
N ARG A 174 1.08 -10.98 10.12
CA ARG A 174 0.16 -10.17 9.30
C ARG A 174 0.91 -9.30 8.29
N ILE A 175 1.95 -8.60 8.71
CA ILE A 175 2.80 -7.79 7.82
C ILE A 175 3.48 -8.70 6.78
N SER A 176 3.97 -9.88 7.17
CA SER A 176 4.57 -10.83 6.23
C SER A 176 3.59 -11.26 5.15
N SER A 177 2.34 -11.55 5.50
CA SER A 177 1.30 -11.87 4.52
C SER A 177 1.02 -10.69 3.58
N TRP A 178 0.94 -9.48 4.12
CA TRP A 178 0.74 -8.27 3.33
C TRP A 178 1.88 -7.98 2.35
N LEU A 179 3.13 -8.14 2.78
CA LEU A 179 4.30 -7.94 1.92
C LEU A 179 4.41 -9.01 0.82
N ARG A 180 4.04 -10.27 1.12
CA ARG A 180 4.05 -11.35 0.12
C ARG A 180 2.97 -11.20 -0.95
N ASN A 181 1.83 -10.63 -0.60
CA ASN A 181 0.70 -10.40 -1.50
C ASN A 181 0.75 -9.01 -2.18
N TYR A 182 1.83 -8.25 -1.98
CA TYR A 182 1.98 -6.94 -2.60
C TYR A 182 2.51 -7.13 -4.02
N ASP A 183 1.69 -6.77 -5.01
CA ASP A 183 2.03 -6.90 -6.43
C ASP A 183 3.15 -5.96 -6.89
N GLY A 184 3.59 -5.00 -6.07
CA GLY A 184 4.64 -4.03 -6.42
C GLY A 184 6.05 -4.48 -6.07
N LYS A 185 7.06 -3.70 -6.48
CA LYS A 185 8.46 -3.93 -6.09
C LYS A 185 8.68 -3.50 -4.64
N LEU A 186 9.41 -4.32 -3.89
CA LEU A 186 9.86 -4.00 -2.52
C LEU A 186 11.36 -3.67 -2.55
N ASN A 187 11.72 -2.51 -2.01
CA ASN A 187 13.12 -2.12 -1.81
C ASN A 187 13.48 -2.39 -0.35
N PHE A 188 14.58 -3.09 -0.12
CA PHE A 188 15.12 -3.34 1.23
C PHE A 188 16.42 -2.56 1.38
N ALA A 189 16.51 -1.75 2.43
CA ALA A 189 17.75 -1.14 2.88
C ALA A 189 18.15 -1.82 4.20
N THR A 190 19.38 -2.31 4.27
CA THR A 190 19.93 -2.88 5.50
C THR A 190 20.79 -1.82 6.15
N ASP A 191 20.36 -1.35 7.31
CA ASP A 191 21.20 -0.52 8.17
C ASP A 191 22.02 -1.44 9.09
N ALA A 192 23.34 -1.30 9.03
CA ALA A 192 24.28 -2.10 9.80
C ALA A 192 25.22 -1.15 10.55
N TRP A 193 25.02 -1.03 11.87
CA TRP A 193 25.89 -0.29 12.76
C TRP A 193 26.28 -1.15 13.96
N THR A 194 27.43 -0.85 14.55
CA THR A 194 27.94 -1.54 15.75
C THR A 194 27.87 -0.59 16.95
N SER A 195 27.22 -1.01 18.04
CA SER A 195 27.22 -0.24 19.28
C SER A 195 28.49 -0.50 20.10
N PRO A 196 29.21 0.54 20.56
CA PRO A 196 30.34 0.38 21.47
C PRO A 196 29.98 -0.26 22.83
N ASN A 197 28.70 -0.28 23.20
CA ASN A 197 28.24 -0.65 24.55
C ASN A 197 28.24 -2.17 24.85
N HIS A 198 28.75 -3.00 23.95
CA HIS A 198 28.93 -4.44 24.17
C HIS A 198 30.38 -4.84 24.49
N CYS A 199 31.15 -3.96 25.15
CA CYS A 199 32.41 -4.37 25.76
C CYS A 199 32.11 -5.17 27.03
N ALA A 200 32.39 -6.49 26.99
CA ALA A 200 32.51 -7.30 28.20
C ALA A 200 33.48 -6.58 29.16
N SER A 201 33.02 -6.25 30.36
CA SER A 201 33.85 -5.70 31.42
C SER A 201 35.02 -6.64 31.66
N ARG A 202 36.21 -6.29 31.15
CA ARG A 202 37.47 -6.90 31.57
C ARG A 202 37.65 -6.53 33.04
N ILE A 203 37.47 -7.51 33.91
CA ILE A 203 37.91 -7.44 35.30
C ILE A 203 39.45 -7.44 35.24
N PRO A 204 40.14 -6.39 35.71
CA PRO A 204 41.59 -6.45 35.85
C PRO A 204 41.92 -7.43 36.98
N VAL A 205 42.83 -8.36 36.67
CA VAL A 205 43.44 -9.32 37.61
C VAL A 205 44.39 -8.58 38.54
#